data_AF-A0A2S0MHB7-F1
#
_entry.id   AF-A0A2S0MHB7-F1
#
_cell.length_a   1.000
_cell.length_b   1.000
_cell.length_c   1.000
_cell.angle_alpha   90.00
_cell.angle_beta   90.00
_cell.angle_gamma   90.00
#
_symmetry.space_group_name_H-M   'P 1'
#
loop_
_entity.id
_entity.type
_entity.pdbx_description
1 polymer ?
#
loop_
_entity_poly.entity_id
_entity_poly.type
_entity_poly.pdbx_seq_one_letter_code
_entity_poly.pdbx_strand_id
1 'polypeptide(L)'
;MAGLGLLEFWRRQAPRRLHWDGECWRLGVGQTLPDAISALAPGTPAVRLDLQRCLLIRWQAPGSQARWLWADALADPQHWHLLRCALYSKARGQGAEPAAAPTLRA
;
A
#
# COMPACT_ATOMS: atom_id res chain seq x y z
N MET A 1 0.73 10.11 28.41
CA MET A 1 0.91 11.00 27.24
C MET A 1 1.66 10.29 26.11
N ALA A 2 1.03 9.33 25.42
CA ALA A 2 1.65 8.60 24.30
C ALA A 2 1.07 9.00 22.92
N GLY A 3 -0.10 9.66 22.91
CA GLY A 3 -0.81 10.01 21.67
C GLY A 3 -0.11 11.07 20.80
N LEU A 4 0.62 12.01 21.42
CA LEU A 4 1.28 13.11 20.70
C LEU A 4 2.50 12.63 19.91
N GLY A 5 3.33 11.75 20.47
CA GLY A 5 4.50 11.21 19.78
C GLY A 5 4.12 10.34 18.57
N LEU A 6 3.02 9.59 18.69
CA LEU A 6 2.47 8.83 17.58
C LEU A 6 1.95 9.78 16.49
N LEU A 7 1.19 10.82 16.86
CA LEU A 7 0.69 11.82 15.90
C LEU A 7 1.82 12.55 15.17
N GLU A 8 2.89 12.90 15.88
CA GLU A 8 4.03 13.61 15.30
C GLU A 8 4.87 12.70 14.40
N PHE A 9 5.06 11.43 14.80
CA PHE A 9 5.63 10.40 13.93
C PHE A 9 4.83 10.25 12.62
N TRP A 10 3.49 10.26 12.71
CA TRP A 10 2.61 10.21 11.53
C TRP A 10 2.67 11.48 10.69
N ARG A 11 2.70 12.68 11.31
CA ARG A 11 2.85 13.96 10.58
C ARG A 11 4.20 14.09 9.89
N ARG A 12 5.26 13.49 10.45
CA ARG A 12 6.60 13.47 9.87
C ARG A 12 6.77 12.40 8.79
N GLN A 13 5.77 11.55 8.54
CA GLN A 13 5.81 10.65 7.39
C GLN A 13 5.77 11.50 6.11
N ALA A 14 6.86 11.48 5.36
CA ALA A 14 6.89 12.11 4.04
C ALA A 14 5.79 11.50 3.15
N PRO A 15 5.09 12.30 2.33
CA PRO A 15 4.15 11.78 1.35
C PRO A 15 4.87 10.75 0.47
N ARG A 16 4.35 9.52 0.41
CA ARG A 16 4.88 8.47 -0.45
C ARG A 16 3.82 8.09 -1.47
N ARG A 17 4.24 7.85 -2.70
CA ARG A 17 3.37 7.41 -3.79
C ARG A 17 3.71 5.99 -4.16
N LEU A 18 2.69 5.14 -4.13
CA LEU A 18 2.76 3.79 -4.64
C LEU A 18 2.48 3.85 -6.14
N HIS A 19 3.46 3.46 -6.96
CA HIS A 19 3.31 3.43 -8.40
C HIS A 19 3.29 1.98 -8.88
N TRP A 20 2.35 1.68 -9.77
CA TRP A 20 2.29 0.40 -10.46
C TRP A 20 2.85 0.58 -11.87
N ASP A 21 3.90 -0.16 -12.21
CA ASP A 21 4.53 -0.07 -13.54
C ASP A 21 3.96 -1.07 -14.57
N GLY A 22 3.05 -1.95 -14.17
CA GLY A 22 2.52 -3.04 -15.01
C GLY A 22 2.93 -4.43 -14.55
N GLU A 23 4.09 -4.55 -13.89
CA GLU A 23 4.66 -5.82 -13.42
C GLU A 23 4.97 -5.80 -11.92
N CYS A 24 5.51 -4.69 -11.43
CA CYS A 24 5.97 -4.48 -10.07
C CYS A 24 5.34 -3.22 -9.46
N TRP A 25 5.22 -3.24 -8.13
CA TRP A 25 5.01 -1.99 -7.40
C TRP A 25 6.35 -1.33 -7.14
N ARG A 26 6.34 0.00 -7.15
CA ARG A 26 7.47 0.86 -6.80
C ARG A 26 7.01 1.94 -5.83
N LEU A 27 7.86 2.31 -4.87
CA LEU A 27 7.52 3.26 -3.81
C LEU A 27 8.33 4.54 -3.96
N GLY A 28 7.71 5.58 -4.51
CA GLY A 28 8.27 6.92 -4.64
C GLY A 28 8.08 7.77 -3.38
N VAL A 29 8.90 8.82 -3.26
CA VAL A 29 8.81 9.83 -2.19
C VAL A 29 8.47 11.17 -2.83
N GLY A 30 7.42 11.84 -2.32
CA GLY A 30 6.93 13.10 -2.85
C GLY A 30 6.47 13.02 -4.31
N GLN A 31 6.74 14.07 -5.08
CA GLN A 31 6.59 14.10 -6.54
C GLN A 31 7.85 13.52 -7.18
N THR A 32 8.03 12.22 -7.10
CA THR A 32 9.07 11.55 -7.89
C THR A 32 8.72 11.66 -9.38
N LEU A 33 9.63 12.14 -10.21
CA LEU A 33 9.44 12.22 -11.67
C LEU A 33 9.20 10.81 -12.25
N PRO A 34 8.40 10.66 -13.32
CA PRO A 34 8.12 9.35 -13.94
C PRO A 34 9.39 8.53 -14.25
N ASP A 35 10.43 9.18 -14.78
CA ASP A 35 11.69 8.51 -15.12
C ASP A 35 12.45 8.02 -13.89
N ALA A 36 12.36 8.75 -12.77
CA ALA A 36 12.98 8.37 -11.51
C ALA A 36 12.20 7.25 -10.80
N ILE A 37 10.90 7.11 -11.06
CA ILE A 37 10.10 6.00 -10.52
C ILE A 37 10.63 4.67 -11.03
N SER A 38 11.07 4.62 -12.29
CA SER A 38 11.56 3.37 -12.88
C SER A 38 12.87 2.85 -12.29
N ALA A 39 13.66 3.75 -11.70
CA ALA A 39 14.90 3.40 -10.99
C ALA A 39 14.66 2.93 -9.54
N LEU A 40 13.43 3.02 -9.02
CA LEU A 40 13.12 2.60 -7.66
C LEU A 40 13.07 1.07 -7.55
N ALA A 41 13.61 0.57 -6.44
CA ALA A 41 13.57 -0.86 -6.14
C ALA A 41 12.11 -1.35 -6.14
N PRO A 42 11.80 -2.44 -6.86
CA PRO A 42 10.50 -3.05 -6.82
C PRO A 42 10.22 -3.57 -5.41
N GLY A 43 8.96 -3.67 -5.05
CA GLY A 43 8.57 -4.27 -3.80
C GLY A 43 7.12 -4.72 -3.78
N THR A 44 6.74 -5.30 -2.67
CA THR A 44 5.46 -5.96 -2.48
C THR A 44 4.69 -5.25 -1.39
N PRO A 45 3.58 -4.55 -1.75
CA PRO A 45 2.66 -3.99 -0.78
C PRO A 45 1.69 -5.08 -0.30
N ALA A 46 1.54 -5.22 1.00
CA ALA A 46 0.55 -6.09 1.62
C ALA A 46 -0.38 -5.26 2.52
N VAL A 47 -1.68 -5.29 2.26
CA VAL A 47 -2.68 -4.65 3.13
C VAL A 47 -2.79 -5.45 4.42
N ARG A 48 -2.58 -4.79 5.56
CA ARG A 48 -2.69 -5.40 6.90
C ARG A 48 -3.91 -4.92 7.67
N LEU A 49 -4.39 -3.71 7.38
CA LEU A 49 -5.61 -3.16 7.93
C LEU A 49 -6.34 -2.36 6.86
N ASP A 50 -7.64 -2.58 6.73
CA ASP A 50 -8.52 -1.79 5.89
C ASP A 50 -9.68 -1.23 6.73
N LEU A 51 -9.68 0.08 6.90
CA LEU A 51 -10.71 0.85 7.60
C LEU A 51 -11.63 1.59 6.63
N GLN A 52 -11.71 1.12 5.37
CA GLN A 52 -12.44 1.70 4.23
C GLN A 52 -11.91 3.04 3.74
N ARG A 53 -11.68 3.99 4.65
CA ARG A 53 -11.12 5.32 4.39
C ARG A 53 -9.62 5.40 4.66
N CYS A 54 -9.08 4.45 5.44
CA CYS A 54 -7.67 4.36 5.73
C CYS A 54 -7.18 2.94 5.49
N LEU A 55 -5.97 2.81 4.96
CA LEU A 55 -5.30 1.52 4.74
C LEU A 55 -3.93 1.54 5.43
N LEU A 56 -3.66 0.49 6.19
CA LEU A 56 -2.32 0.19 6.66
C LEU A 56 -1.70 -0.84 5.72
N ILE A 57 -0.64 -0.42 5.03
CA ILE A 57 0.05 -1.20 4.02
C ILE A 57 1.46 -1.49 4.53
N ARG A 58 1.84 -2.77 4.55
CA ARG A 58 3.21 -3.20 4.78
C ARG A 58 3.92 -3.34 3.45
N TRP A 59 4.89 -2.47 3.20
CA TRP A 59 5.76 -2.51 2.04
C TRP A 59 7.00 -3.35 2.31
N GLN A 60 7.32 -4.28 1.42
CA GLN A 60 8.53 -5.10 1.50
C GLN A 60 9.30 -5.01 0.19
N ALA A 61 10.50 -4.42 0.21
CA ALA A 61 11.43 -4.50 -0.93
C ALA A 61 12.43 -5.65 -0.71
N PRO A 62 12.91 -6.31 -1.78
CA PRO A 62 13.99 -7.29 -1.68
C PRO A 62 15.23 -6.70 -0.99
N GLY A 63 15.79 -7.40 -0.01
CA GLY A 63 17.00 -6.95 0.70
C GLY A 63 16.82 -5.75 1.64
N SER A 64 15.58 -5.27 1.87
CA SER A 64 15.28 -4.14 2.77
C SER A 64 14.36 -4.55 3.92
N GLN A 65 14.36 -3.77 5.01
CA GLN A 65 13.37 -3.95 6.07
C GLN A 65 11.97 -3.57 5.60
N ALA A 66 10.95 -4.23 6.16
CA ALA A 66 9.55 -3.89 5.93
C ALA A 66 9.27 -2.45 6.37
N ARG A 67 8.58 -1.69 5.54
CA ARG A 67 8.13 -0.32 5.84
C ARG A 67 6.62 -0.30 6.00
N TRP A 68 6.15 0.43 7.01
CA TRP A 68 4.73 0.67 7.20
C TRP A 68 4.32 1.96 6.50
N LEU A 69 3.26 1.87 5.71
CA LEU A 69 2.68 2.96 4.95
C LEU A 69 1.23 3.13 5.38
N TRP A 70 0.84 4.38 5.59
CA TRP A 70 -0.55 4.76 5.82
C TRP A 70 -1.08 5.46 4.59
N ALA A 71 -2.15 4.94 4.01
CA ALA A 71 -2.87 5.59 2.93
C ALA A 71 -4.22 6.08 3.45
N ASP A 72 -4.55 7.33 3.16
CA ASP A 72 -5.80 7.98 3.56
C ASP A 72 -6.57 8.39 2.30
N ALA A 73 -7.85 8.02 2.25
CA ALA A 73 -8.77 8.37 1.16
C ALA A 73 -8.92 9.88 0.98
N LEU A 74 -8.72 10.68 2.02
CA LEU A 74 -8.79 12.14 1.93
C LEU A 74 -7.61 12.76 1.18
N ALA A 75 -6.46 12.07 1.12
CA ALA A 75 -5.29 12.58 0.42
C ALA A 75 -5.44 12.51 -1.10
N ASP A 76 -6.16 11.50 -1.61
CA ASP A 76 -6.47 11.34 -3.04
C ASP A 76 -7.77 10.55 -3.22
N PRO A 77 -8.93 11.19 -3.04
CA PRO A 77 -10.23 10.52 -3.10
C PRO A 77 -10.55 10.00 -4.50
N GLN A 78 -10.02 10.63 -5.55
CA GLN A 78 -10.27 10.26 -6.94
C GLN A 78 -9.61 8.92 -7.29
N HIS A 79 -8.38 8.69 -6.83
CA HIS A 79 -7.66 7.44 -7.09
C HIS A 79 -7.80 6.40 -5.98
N TRP A 80 -8.50 6.71 -4.87
CA TRP A 80 -8.66 5.81 -3.73
C TRP A 80 -9.27 4.45 -4.11
N HIS A 81 -10.35 4.46 -4.90
CA HIS A 81 -10.99 3.21 -5.33
C HIS A 81 -10.07 2.39 -6.23
N LEU A 82 -9.37 3.04 -7.16
CA LEU A 82 -8.41 2.38 -8.06
C LEU A 82 -7.24 1.77 -7.29
N LEU A 83 -6.71 2.48 -6.28
CA LEU A 83 -5.67 1.97 -5.39
C LEU A 83 -6.12 0.70 -4.67
N ARG A 84 -7.32 0.69 -4.08
CA ARG A 84 -7.90 -0.49 -3.43
C ARG A 84 -8.00 -1.66 -4.40
N CYS A 85 -8.57 -1.44 -5.59
CA CYS A 85 -8.71 -2.47 -6.61
C CYS A 85 -7.36 -3.05 -7.02
N ALA A 86 -6.35 -2.20 -7.23
CA ALA A 86 -5.00 -2.64 -7.59
C ALA A 86 -4.33 -3.46 -6.46
N LEU A 87 -4.47 -3.01 -5.20
CA LEU A 87 -3.94 -3.71 -4.03
C LEU A 87 -4.59 -5.08 -3.84
N TYR A 88 -5.92 -5.17 -3.91
CA TYR A 88 -6.64 -6.43 -3.70
C TYR A 88 -6.54 -7.40 -4.87
N SER A 89 -6.58 -6.91 -6.12
CA SER A 89 -6.40 -7.75 -7.31
C SER A 89 -5.05 -8.46 -7.29
N LYS A 90 -3.98 -7.72 -6.95
CA LYS A 90 -2.65 -8.31 -6.85
C LYS A 90 -2.44 -9.10 -5.57
N ALA A 91 -3.00 -8.73 -4.42
CA ALA A 91 -2.95 -9.53 -3.19
C ALA A 91 -3.46 -10.97 -3.41
N ARG A 92 -4.50 -11.12 -4.24
CA ARG A 92 -5.03 -12.43 -4.64
C ARG A 92 -4.04 -13.25 -5.47
N GLY A 93 -3.12 -12.62 -6.20
CA GLY A 93 -2.06 -13.30 -6.95
C GLY A 93 -0.83 -13.70 -6.11
N GLN A 94 -0.60 -13.07 -4.96
CA GLN A 94 0.59 -13.29 -4.10
C GLN A 94 0.29 -14.11 -2.83
N GLY A 95 -0.99 -14.40 -2.56
CA GLY A 95 -1.43 -15.06 -1.33
C GLY A 95 -2.69 -15.91 -1.47
N ALA A 96 -3.07 -16.34 -2.68
CA ALA A 96 -4.09 -17.38 -2.81
C ALA A 96 -3.52 -18.75 -2.43
N GLU A 97 -3.28 -18.96 -1.13
CA GLU A 97 -3.58 -20.27 -0.57
C GLU A 97 -5.09 -20.48 -0.75
N PRO A 98 -5.54 -21.62 -1.30
CA PRO A 98 -6.96 -21.84 -1.57
C PRO A 98 -7.72 -21.94 -0.25
N ALA A 99 -8.17 -20.81 0.28
CA ALA A 99 -9.17 -20.78 1.32
C ALA A 99 -10.42 -21.47 0.74
N ALA A 100 -10.72 -22.64 1.30
CA ALA A 100 -11.86 -23.47 0.95
C ALA A 100 -13.10 -22.60 0.70
N ALA A 101 -13.68 -22.76 -0.49
CA ALA A 101 -14.83 -22.00 -0.93
C ALA A 101 -15.96 -22.07 0.12
N PRO A 102 -16.60 -20.94 0.49
CA PRO A 102 -17.73 -20.98 1.39
C PRO A 102 -18.87 -21.77 0.72
N THR A 103 -19.28 -22.86 1.35
CA THR A 103 -20.50 -23.59 0.95
C THR A 103 -21.71 -22.72 1.31
N LEU A 104 -22.22 -21.96 0.33
CA LEU A 104 -23.48 -21.27 0.47
C LEU A 104 -24.61 -22.30 0.27
N ARG A 105 -25.42 -22.53 1.30
CA ARG A 105 -26.70 -23.21 1.15
C ARG A 105 -27.75 -22.17 0.74
N ALA A 106 -28.47 -22.49 -0.34
CA ALA A 106 -29.66 -21.79 -0.79
C ALA A 106 -30.82 -21.94 0.20
#